data_AF-A0A3G6PKD1-F1
#
_entry.id   AF-A0A3G6PKD1-F1
#
_cell.length_a   1.000
_cell.length_b   1.000
_cell.length_c   1.000
_cell.angle_alpha   90.00
_cell.angle_beta   90.00
_cell.angle_gamma   90.00
#
_symmetry.space_group_name_H-M   'P 1'
#
loop_
_entity.id
_entity.type
_entity.pdbx_description
1 polymer ?
#
loop_
_entity_poly.entity_id
_entity_poly.type
_entity_poly.pdbx_seq_one_letter_code
_entity_poly.pdbx_strand_id
1 'polypeptide(L)' 'MASSTGALGAIQTFAANELEYYVTWYDNTIFNNVAIDANGVLTYNILSTADTSKPTYMNVVFVVK' A
#
# COMPACT_ATOMS: atom_id res chain seq x y z
N MET A 1 -21.42 -4.54 2.13
CA MET A 1 -20.38 -5.51 1.77
C MET A 1 -20.97 -6.53 0.81
N ALA A 2 -20.30 -6.81 -0.31
CA ALA A 2 -20.68 -7.85 -1.25
C ALA A 2 -19.59 -8.94 -1.22
N SER A 3 -20.00 -10.20 -1.23
CA SER A 3 -19.10 -11.35 -1.25
C SER A 3 -19.48 -12.29 -2.39
N SER A 4 -18.52 -13.08 -2.87
CA SER A 4 -18.79 -14.11 -3.86
C SER A 4 -19.73 -15.19 -3.30
N THR A 5 -20.45 -15.87 -4.19
CA THR A 5 -21.18 -17.09 -3.85
C THR A 5 -20.21 -18.12 -3.25
N GLY A 6 -20.51 -18.61 -2.04
CA GLY A 6 -19.67 -19.58 -1.33
C GLY A 6 -18.59 -18.98 -0.42
N ALA A 7 -18.53 -17.65 -0.28
CA ALA A 7 -17.64 -17.02 0.70
C ALA A 7 -18.04 -17.42 2.14
N LEU A 8 -17.06 -17.81 2.95
CA LEU A 8 -17.24 -18.24 4.35
C LEU A 8 -17.61 -17.10 5.32
N GLY A 9 -17.82 -15.88 4.81
CA GLY A 9 -18.37 -14.76 5.58
C GLY A 9 -17.36 -13.92 6.37
N ALA A 10 -16.07 -14.29 6.44
CA ALA A 10 -15.05 -13.51 7.13
C ALA A 10 -13.87 -13.16 6.21
N ILE A 11 -13.56 -11.87 6.09
CA ILE A 11 -12.27 -11.42 5.57
C ILE A 11 -11.26 -11.61 6.68
N GLN A 12 -10.24 -12.45 6.46
CA GLN A 12 -9.16 -12.61 7.41
C GLN A 12 -8.48 -11.26 7.64
N THR A 13 -8.28 -10.90 8.90
CA THR A 13 -7.45 -9.77 9.29
C THR A 13 -6.15 -10.29 9.88
N PHE A 14 -5.08 -9.53 9.69
CA PHE A 14 -3.76 -9.86 10.18
C PHE A 14 -3.27 -8.71 11.05
N ALA A 15 -2.58 -9.03 12.14
CA ALA A 15 -1.80 -8.06 12.87
C ALA A 15 -0.59 -7.62 12.03
N ALA A 16 -0.08 -6.42 12.29
CA ALA A 16 0.99 -5.85 11.45
C ALA A 16 2.28 -6.69 11.44
N ASN A 17 2.56 -7.40 12.54
CA ASN A 17 3.72 -8.28 12.66
C ASN A 17 3.57 -9.61 11.91
N GLU A 18 2.36 -9.97 11.45
CA GLU A 18 2.09 -11.19 10.67
C GLU A 18 2.28 -11.00 9.17
N LEU A 19 2.61 -9.77 8.74
CA LEU A 19 2.78 -9.42 7.34
C LEU A 19 4.18 -8.89 7.04
N GLU A 20 4.62 -9.08 5.81
CA GLU A 20 5.70 -8.32 5.17
C GLU A 20 5.11 -7.34 4.16
N TYR A 21 5.71 -6.16 4.03
CA TYR A 21 5.19 -5.06 3.22
C TYR A 21 6.22 -4.59 2.21
N TYR A 22 5.80 -4.41 0.97
CA TYR A 22 6.66 -4.01 -0.13
C TYR A 22 5.99 -2.94 -0.98
N VAL A 23 6.72 -1.86 -1.31
CA VAL A 23 6.35 -1.01 -2.44
C VAL A 23 7.07 -1.55 -3.66
N THR A 24 6.33 -2.15 -4.60
CA THR A 24 6.90 -2.75 -5.81
C THR A 24 7.00 -1.76 -6.97
N TRP A 25 6.23 -0.67 -6.90
CA TRP A 25 6.29 0.43 -7.86
C TRP A 25 5.66 1.69 -7.29
N TYR A 26 6.19 2.86 -7.65
CA TYR A 26 5.55 4.16 -7.45
C TYR A 26 6.02 5.15 -8.53
N ASP A 27 5.22 6.19 -8.76
CA ASP A 27 5.58 7.30 -9.63
C ASP A 27 6.59 8.25 -8.96
N ASN A 28 7.83 8.22 -9.42
CA ASN A 28 8.91 9.04 -8.86
C ASN A 28 8.86 10.52 -9.27
N THR A 29 7.95 10.91 -10.17
CA THR A 29 7.69 12.33 -10.49
C THR A 29 6.74 12.99 -9.49
N ILE A 30 6.05 12.17 -8.68
CA ILE A 30 5.09 12.60 -7.67
C ILE A 30 5.59 12.30 -6.26
N PHE A 31 6.13 11.09 -6.01
CA PHE A 31 6.53 10.66 -4.67
C PHE A 31 8.05 10.58 -4.52
N ASN A 32 8.54 10.95 -3.34
CA ASN A 32 9.91 10.68 -2.93
C ASN A 32 9.98 10.20 -1.47
N ASN A 33 11.19 9.79 -1.04
CA ASN A 33 11.45 9.32 0.32
C ASN A 33 10.47 8.21 0.76
N VAL A 34 10.16 7.31 -0.17
CA VAL A 34 9.23 6.19 0.07
C VAL A 34 9.95 5.16 0.93
N ALA A 35 9.44 4.91 2.13
CA ALA A 35 10.01 3.96 3.07
C ALA A 35 8.93 3.28 3.90
N ILE A 36 9.15 2.03 4.26
CA ILE A 36 8.31 1.28 5.21
C ILE A 36 9.18 0.96 6.42
N ASP A 37 8.70 1.28 7.62
CA ASP A 37 9.41 0.96 8.86
C ASP A 37 9.11 -0.47 9.35
N ALA A 38 9.78 -0.88 10.43
CA ALA A 38 9.59 -2.21 11.03
C ALA A 38 8.19 -2.44 11.62
N ASN A 39 7.38 -1.38 11.78
CA ASN A 39 6.00 -1.46 12.27
C ASN A 39 4.98 -1.52 11.11
N GLY A 40 5.44 -1.54 9.86
CA GLY A 40 4.57 -1.54 8.67
C GLY A 40 4.02 -0.15 8.31
N VAL A 41 4.61 0.92 8.84
CA VAL A 41 4.20 2.30 8.53
C VAL A 41 4.89 2.76 7.24
N LEU A 42 4.10 2.94 6.18
CA LEU A 42 4.55 3.55 4.93
C LEU A 42 4.57 5.08 5.07
N THR A 43 5.73 5.67 4.80
CA THR A 43 5.93 7.12 4.72
C THR A 43 6.44 7.52 3.33
N TYR A 44 6.04 8.70 2.88
CA TYR A 44 6.47 9.30 1.62
C TYR A 44 6.24 10.81 1.68
N ASN A 45 6.91 11.57 0.82
CA ASN A 45 6.54 12.96 0.54
C ASN A 45 5.99 13.09 -0.88
N ILE A 46 5.17 14.11 -1.09
CA ILE A 46 4.75 14.55 -2.42
C ILE A 46 5.71 15.66 -2.87
N LEU A 47 6.28 15.52 -4.06
CA LEU A 47 7.15 16.52 -4.67
C LEU A 47 6.37 17.81 -4.94
N SER A 48 7.00 18.96 -4.71
CA SER A 48 6.39 20.27 -5.01
C SER A 48 6.11 20.49 -6.50
N THR A 49 6.79 19.72 -7.36
CA THR A 49 6.61 19.71 -8.82
C THR A 49 5.57 18.71 -9.30
N ALA A 50 4.89 18.00 -8.39
CA ALA A 50 3.91 16.98 -8.74
C ALA A 50 2.79 17.57 -9.60
N ASP A 51 2.46 16.91 -10.71
CA ASP A 51 1.30 17.25 -11.51
C ASP A 51 0.02 16.88 -10.76
N THR A 52 -0.75 17.88 -10.32
CA THR A 52 -2.00 17.70 -9.58
C THR A 52 -3.23 17.62 -10.49
N SER A 53 -3.07 17.65 -11.81
CA SER A 53 -4.18 17.63 -12.77
C SER A 53 -4.74 16.22 -13.02
N LYS A 54 -4.01 15.17 -12.63
CA LYS A 54 -4.35 13.77 -12.90
C LYS A 54 -4.05 12.88 -11.69
N PRO A 55 -4.79 11.77 -11.51
CA PRO A 55 -4.44 10.78 -10.50
C PRO A 55 -3.16 10.02 -10.89
N THR A 56 -2.41 9.58 -9.88
CA THR A 56 -1.29 8.64 -10.00
C THR A 56 -1.50 7.47 -9.02
N TYR A 57 -0.64 6.47 -9.07
CA TYR A 57 -0.78 5.24 -8.29
C TYR A 57 0.54 4.83 -7.59
N MET A 58 0.42 3.92 -6.64
CA MET A 58 1.52 3.21 -6.00
C MET A 58 1.08 1.76 -5.79
N ASN A 59 1.97 0.81 -6.07
CA ASN A 59 1.72 -0.61 -5.85
C ASN A 59 2.31 -1.02 -4.51
N VAL A 60 1.44 -1.37 -3.56
CA VAL A 60 1.83 -1.90 -2.24
C VAL A 60 1.38 -3.35 -2.14
N VAL A 61 2.33 -4.24 -1.89
CA VAL A 61 2.12 -5.69 -1.77
C VAL A 61 2.29 -6.11 -0.31
N PHE A 62 1.34 -6.92 0.15
CA PHE A 62 1.26 -7.44 1.50
C PHE A 62 1.44 -8.95 1.40
N VAL A 63 2.43 -9.50 2.08
CA VAL A 63 2.76 -10.93 2.06
C VAL A 63 2.52 -11.48 3.47
N VAL A 64 1.77 -12.58 3.58
CA VAL A 64 1.58 -13.29 4.85
C VAL A 64 2.87 -14.05 5.18
N LYS A 65 3.33 -13.93 6.43
CA LYS A 65 4.49 -14.68 6.93
C LYS A 65 4.22 -16.16 7.16
#